data_AF-A0A257JYE6-F1
#
_entry.id   AF-A0A257JYE6-F1
#
_cell.length_a   1.000
_cell.length_b   1.000
_cell.length_c   1.000
_cell.angle_alpha   90.00
_cell.angle_beta   90.00
_cell.angle_gamma   90.00
#
_symmetry.space_group_name_H-M   'P 1'
#
loop_
_entity.id
_entity.type
_entity.pdbx_description
1 polymer ?
#
loop_
_entity_poly.entity_id
_entity_poly.type
_entity_poly.pdbx_seq_one_letter_code
_entity_poly.pdbx_strand_id
1 'polypeptide(L)'
;MGLNVIQAAKMVGADKIIGVDINPGREAMARKFGMTHFINPKDVPNTVDAIVQLTDGGADYSFECVGNTQLMRQALECTHKGWGRSIVIGVAEAGAEISTRPFQLVTGRKWEGSAFGGARGRTDVPKIVDWYMEGKLNIDDLITHKLKLEDINEGFALMKRGESIRSVVEF
;
A
#
# COMPACT_ATOMS: atom_id res chain seq x y z
N MET A 1 -4.18 2.57 3.30
CA MET A 1 -3.37 3.01 2.16
C MET A 1 -3.15 1.88 1.17
N GLY A 2 -2.55 0.76 1.55
CA GLY A 2 -2.31 -0.38 0.64
C GLY A 2 -3.54 -0.85 -0.15
N LEU A 3 -4.73 -0.93 0.47
CA LEU A 3 -5.98 -1.28 -0.24
C LEU A 3 -6.30 -0.32 -1.40
N ASN A 4 -6.01 0.98 -1.26
CA ASN A 4 -6.20 1.96 -2.33
C ASN A 4 -5.20 1.77 -3.47
N VAL A 5 -3.95 1.41 -3.13
CA VAL A 5 -2.94 1.05 -4.14
C VAL A 5 -3.36 -0.19 -4.90
N ILE A 6 -3.85 -1.22 -4.22
CA ILE A 6 -4.31 -2.48 -4.82
C ILE A 6 -5.45 -2.23 -5.82
N GLN A 7 -6.51 -1.51 -5.41
CA GLN A 7 -7.62 -1.24 -6.33
C GLN A 7 -7.21 -0.33 -7.50
N ALA A 8 -6.31 0.63 -7.27
CA ALA A 8 -5.79 1.47 -8.34
C ALA A 8 -4.95 0.66 -9.34
N ALA A 9 -4.10 -0.26 -8.85
CA ALA A 9 -3.32 -1.17 -9.69
C ALA A 9 -4.25 -2.05 -10.55
N LYS A 10 -5.32 -2.60 -9.95
CA LYS A 10 -6.35 -3.34 -10.68
C LYS A 10 -7.04 -2.47 -11.74
N MET A 11 -7.42 -1.24 -11.38
CA MET A 11 -8.09 -0.30 -12.28
C MET A 11 -7.26 0.04 -13.52
N VAL A 12 -5.93 0.11 -13.38
CA VAL A 12 -5.00 0.37 -14.51
C VAL A 12 -4.50 -0.89 -15.22
N GLY A 13 -5.03 -2.07 -14.87
CA GLY A 13 -4.77 -3.32 -15.58
C GLY A 13 -3.51 -4.07 -15.16
N ALA A 14 -3.05 -3.91 -13.91
CA ALA A 14 -1.94 -4.71 -13.40
C ALA A 14 -2.33 -6.20 -13.33
N ASP A 15 -1.45 -7.08 -13.83
CA ASP A 15 -1.65 -8.54 -13.84
C ASP A 15 -1.41 -9.17 -12.45
N LYS A 16 -0.16 -9.10 -11.96
CA LYS A 16 0.20 -9.59 -10.62
C LYS A 16 0.18 -8.46 -9.60
N ILE A 17 -0.84 -8.48 -8.74
CA ILE A 17 -0.96 -7.58 -7.58
C ILE A 17 -0.66 -8.37 -6.30
N ILE A 18 0.55 -8.20 -5.77
CA ILE A 18 1.07 -8.94 -4.61
C ILE A 18 0.92 -8.05 -3.36
N GLY A 19 0.13 -8.47 -2.39
CA GLY A 19 0.06 -7.82 -1.07
C GLY A 19 0.96 -8.51 -0.06
N VAL A 20 1.59 -7.70 0.79
CA VAL A 20 2.48 -8.17 1.86
C VAL A 20 2.00 -7.60 3.18
N ASP A 21 1.61 -8.46 4.12
CA ASP A 21 1.19 -8.05 5.47
C ASP A 21 1.46 -9.16 6.49
N ILE A 22 1.79 -8.79 7.72
CA ILE A 22 2.00 -9.74 8.82
C ILE A 22 0.70 -10.25 9.45
N ASN A 23 -0.43 -9.60 9.13
CA ASN A 23 -1.76 -9.96 9.62
C ASN A 23 -2.52 -10.71 8.51
N PRO A 24 -2.68 -12.05 8.61
CA PRO A 24 -3.39 -12.83 7.61
C PRO A 24 -4.87 -12.45 7.51
N GLY A 25 -5.46 -11.86 8.56
CA GLY A 25 -6.84 -11.35 8.54
C GLY A 25 -7.06 -10.21 7.53
N ARG A 26 -6.00 -9.60 6.99
CA ARG A 26 -6.08 -8.59 5.93
C ARG A 26 -6.27 -9.19 4.54
N GLU A 27 -5.97 -10.46 4.35
CA GLU A 27 -5.93 -11.10 3.02
C GLU A 27 -7.29 -11.06 2.32
N ALA A 28 -8.35 -11.51 2.98
CA ALA A 28 -9.68 -11.59 2.39
C ALA A 28 -10.17 -10.21 1.90
N MET A 29 -9.94 -9.18 2.70
CA MET A 29 -10.25 -7.80 2.34
C MET A 29 -9.40 -7.32 1.17
N ALA A 30 -8.10 -7.56 1.19
CA ALA A 30 -7.21 -7.16 0.10
C ALA A 30 -7.56 -7.86 -1.23
N ARG A 31 -7.99 -9.13 -1.20
CA ARG A 31 -8.49 -9.85 -2.38
C ARG A 31 -9.76 -9.22 -2.94
N LYS A 32 -10.70 -8.78 -2.08
CA LYS A 32 -11.89 -8.01 -2.51
C LYS A 32 -11.51 -6.75 -3.31
N PHE A 33 -10.39 -6.12 -2.97
CA PHE A 33 -9.89 -4.92 -3.64
C PHE A 33 -9.08 -5.19 -4.91
N GLY A 34 -8.77 -6.45 -5.22
CA GLY A 34 -8.05 -6.83 -6.44
C GLY A 34 -6.70 -7.50 -6.22
N MET A 35 -6.31 -7.79 -4.97
CA MET A 35 -5.08 -8.52 -4.71
C MET A 35 -5.15 -9.94 -5.28
N THR A 36 -4.09 -10.34 -5.97
CA THR A 36 -3.97 -11.66 -6.64
C THR A 36 -3.15 -12.64 -5.80
N HIS A 37 -2.10 -12.16 -5.16
CA HIS A 37 -1.18 -12.96 -4.34
C HIS A 37 -1.02 -12.30 -2.97
N PHE A 38 -0.87 -13.11 -1.93
CA PHE A 38 -0.60 -12.64 -0.58
C PHE A 38 0.67 -13.30 -0.06
N ILE A 39 1.53 -12.52 0.58
CA ILE A 39 2.73 -13.00 1.25
C ILE A 39 2.69 -12.50 2.68
N ASN A 40 2.68 -13.42 3.64
CA ASN A 40 2.99 -13.09 5.02
C ASN A 40 4.50 -13.26 5.24
N PRO A 41 5.24 -12.21 5.62
CA PRO A 41 6.68 -12.30 5.86
C PRO A 41 7.09 -13.36 6.90
N LYS A 42 6.17 -13.81 7.76
CA LYS A 42 6.44 -14.86 8.75
C LYS A 42 6.45 -16.27 8.17
N ASP A 43 5.86 -16.45 7.00
CA ASP A 43 5.67 -17.76 6.35
C ASP A 43 6.71 -18.01 5.25
N VAL A 44 7.62 -17.07 5.02
CA VAL A 44 8.70 -17.17 4.02
C VAL A 44 10.05 -16.81 4.64
N PRO A 45 11.15 -17.45 4.22
CA PRO A 45 12.49 -17.12 4.74
C PRO A 45 12.94 -15.70 4.38
N ASN A 46 12.58 -15.22 3.19
CA ASN A 46 12.92 -13.89 2.69
C ASN A 46 11.82 -13.37 1.74
N THR A 47 11.15 -12.29 2.16
CA THR A 47 10.08 -11.65 1.39
C THR A 47 10.54 -11.09 0.05
N VAL A 48 11.75 -10.52 -0.02
CA VAL A 48 12.29 -9.94 -1.27
C VAL A 48 12.52 -11.04 -2.29
N ASP A 49 13.16 -12.14 -1.89
CA ASP A 49 13.42 -13.27 -2.77
C ASP A 49 12.12 -13.94 -3.23
N ALA A 50 11.14 -14.09 -2.33
CA ALA A 50 9.83 -14.64 -2.66
C ALA A 50 9.12 -13.81 -3.74
N ILE A 51 9.16 -12.47 -3.64
CA ILE A 51 8.58 -11.58 -4.67
C ILE A 51 9.36 -11.69 -5.98
N VAL A 52 10.70 -11.65 -5.95
CA VAL A 52 11.54 -11.75 -7.14
C VAL A 52 11.30 -13.06 -7.88
N GLN A 53 11.18 -14.18 -7.17
CA GLN A 53 10.87 -15.49 -7.76
C GLN A 53 9.46 -15.54 -8.32
N LEU A 54 8.46 -14.99 -7.61
CA LEU A 54 7.07 -14.97 -8.07
C LEU A 54 6.86 -14.13 -9.35
N THR A 55 7.78 -13.21 -9.61
CA THR A 55 7.73 -12.23 -10.72
C THR A 55 8.86 -12.43 -11.74
N ASP A 56 9.59 -13.54 -11.66
CA ASP A 56 10.69 -13.89 -12.58
C ASP A 56 11.77 -12.79 -12.74
N GLY A 57 12.00 -11.97 -11.71
CA GLY A 57 13.00 -10.88 -11.75
C GLY A 57 12.73 -9.67 -10.87
N GLY A 58 11.54 -9.58 -10.27
CA GLY A 58 11.09 -8.47 -9.42
C GLY A 58 9.88 -7.74 -10.01
N ALA A 59 9.11 -7.08 -9.16
CA ALA A 59 7.92 -6.35 -9.59
C ALA A 59 8.27 -5.08 -10.38
N ASP A 60 7.47 -4.72 -11.38
CA ASP A 60 7.66 -3.45 -12.11
C ASP A 60 7.50 -2.23 -11.20
N TYR A 61 6.54 -2.31 -10.27
CA TYR A 61 6.25 -1.28 -9.29
C TYR A 61 6.09 -1.89 -7.89
N SER A 62 6.61 -1.21 -6.88
CA SER A 62 6.33 -1.49 -5.47
C SER A 62 5.92 -0.23 -4.73
N PHE A 63 5.13 -0.40 -3.68
CA PHE A 63 4.60 0.71 -2.88
C PHE A 63 4.73 0.37 -1.39
N GLU A 64 5.55 1.13 -0.67
CA GLU A 64 5.65 1.01 0.79
C GLU A 64 4.56 1.87 1.44
N CYS A 65 3.66 1.22 2.21
CA CYS A 65 2.45 1.84 2.73
C CYS A 65 2.35 1.84 4.27
N VAL A 66 3.45 1.53 4.97
CA VAL A 66 3.47 1.38 6.44
C VAL A 66 4.22 2.54 7.09
N GLY A 67 5.37 2.94 6.54
CA GLY A 67 6.25 3.95 7.13
C GLY A 67 7.43 3.34 7.88
N ASN A 68 7.90 2.15 7.48
CA ASN A 68 9.06 1.50 8.07
C ASN A 68 10.24 1.48 7.09
N THR A 69 11.41 1.99 7.49
CA THR A 69 12.57 2.13 6.58
C THR A 69 13.16 0.81 6.10
N GLN A 70 13.05 -0.26 6.88
CA GLN A 70 13.44 -1.61 6.43
C GLN A 70 12.49 -2.13 5.36
N LEU A 71 11.18 -1.89 5.51
CA LEU A 71 10.20 -2.23 4.48
C LEU A 71 10.38 -1.37 3.23
N MET A 72 10.76 -0.09 3.36
CA MET A 72 11.07 0.78 2.22
C MET A 72 12.24 0.22 1.41
N ARG A 73 13.30 -0.25 2.10
CA ARG A 73 14.43 -0.91 1.46
C ARG A 73 14.00 -2.20 0.76
N GLN A 74 13.25 -3.07 1.43
CA GLN A 74 12.77 -4.32 0.84
C GLN A 74 11.87 -4.06 -0.38
N ALA A 75 11.00 -3.05 -0.32
CA ALA A 75 10.17 -2.62 -1.43
C ALA A 75 11.02 -2.19 -2.63
N LEU A 76 12.14 -1.47 -2.43
CA LEU A 76 13.07 -1.19 -3.53
C LEU A 76 13.71 -2.46 -4.08
N GLU A 77 14.28 -3.29 -3.20
CA GLU A 77 15.10 -4.42 -3.60
C GLU A 77 14.29 -5.54 -4.28
N CYS A 78 12.97 -5.61 -4.06
CA CYS A 78 12.08 -6.56 -4.73
C CYS A 78 11.57 -6.09 -6.11
N THR A 79 11.90 -4.87 -6.54
CA THR A 79 11.52 -4.40 -7.89
C THR A 79 12.45 -4.93 -8.97
N HIS A 80 11.96 -4.95 -10.21
CA HIS A 80 12.69 -5.48 -11.35
C HIS A 80 14.00 -4.72 -11.60
N LYS A 81 15.09 -5.47 -11.84
CA LYS A 81 16.36 -4.87 -12.27
C LYS A 81 16.18 -4.22 -13.66
N GLY A 82 16.63 -2.99 -13.84
CA GLY A 82 16.61 -2.30 -15.13
C GLY A 82 15.55 -1.19 -15.21
N TRP A 83 14.33 -1.44 -14.71
CA TRP A 83 13.22 -0.49 -14.84
C TRP A 83 12.29 -0.40 -13.63
N GLY A 84 12.50 -1.21 -12.60
CA GLY A 84 11.64 -1.28 -11.42
C GLY A 84 11.54 0.06 -10.67
N ARG A 85 10.35 0.39 -10.17
CA ARG A 85 10.09 1.64 -9.43
C ARG A 85 9.52 1.33 -8.06
N SER A 86 10.15 1.86 -7.02
CA SER A 86 9.66 1.77 -5.64
C SER A 86 9.21 3.13 -5.14
N ILE A 87 7.96 3.19 -4.69
CA ILE A 87 7.28 4.41 -4.26
C ILE A 87 7.04 4.34 -2.75
N VAL A 88 7.67 5.25 -2.01
CA VAL A 88 7.45 5.41 -0.57
C VAL A 88 6.22 6.29 -0.35
N ILE A 89 5.19 5.73 0.29
CA ILE A 89 3.95 6.43 0.68
C ILE A 89 3.85 6.53 2.20
N GLY A 90 4.32 5.49 2.92
CA GLY A 90 4.38 5.50 4.37
C GLY A 90 5.30 6.60 4.92
N VAL A 91 4.93 7.18 6.06
CA VAL A 91 5.70 8.24 6.71
C VAL A 91 6.52 7.62 7.83
N ALA A 92 7.84 7.67 7.73
CA ALA A 92 8.74 7.16 8.76
C ALA A 92 8.78 8.06 10.00
N GLU A 93 9.24 7.49 11.12
CA GLU A 93 9.50 8.24 12.35
C GLU A 93 10.64 9.25 12.17
N ALA A 94 10.66 10.26 13.05
CA ALA A 94 11.65 11.33 12.98
C ALA A 94 13.08 10.80 13.14
N GLY A 95 13.98 11.22 12.24
CA GLY A 95 15.40 10.84 12.26
C GLY A 95 15.71 9.48 11.63
N ALA A 96 14.70 8.73 11.17
CA ALA A 96 14.93 7.46 10.47
C ALA A 96 15.46 7.68 9.05
N GLU A 97 16.39 6.83 8.63
CA GLU A 97 17.00 6.89 7.30
C GLU A 97 16.72 5.62 6.51
N ILE A 98 16.50 5.79 5.21
CA ILE A 98 16.48 4.68 4.25
C ILE A 98 17.88 4.45 3.71
N SER A 99 18.22 3.17 3.47
CA SER A 99 19.52 2.80 2.90
C SER A 99 19.38 1.59 1.98
N THR A 100 20.27 1.51 0.99
CA THR A 100 20.44 0.33 0.12
C THR A 100 21.83 0.37 -0.49
N ARG A 101 22.23 -0.69 -1.20
CA ARG A 101 23.46 -0.68 -1.98
C ARG A 101 23.25 0.19 -3.23
N PRO A 102 24.14 1.15 -3.56
CA PRO A 102 24.01 2.00 -4.74
C PRO A 102 23.83 1.23 -6.05
N PHE A 103 24.39 0.02 -6.12
CA PHE A 103 24.23 -0.88 -7.27
C PHE A 103 22.76 -1.19 -7.61
N GLN A 104 21.85 -1.17 -6.63
CA GLN A 104 20.42 -1.35 -6.89
C GLN A 104 19.87 -0.25 -7.82
N LEU A 105 20.34 0.98 -7.68
CA LEU A 105 19.95 2.13 -8.51
C LEU A 105 20.74 2.18 -9.82
N VAL A 106 22.06 1.92 -9.77
CA VAL A 106 22.92 1.85 -10.97
C VAL A 106 22.38 0.83 -11.98
N THR A 107 21.81 -0.27 -11.50
CA THR A 107 21.20 -1.29 -12.35
C THR A 107 19.76 -0.97 -12.78
N GLY A 108 19.31 0.27 -12.63
CA GLY A 108 18.12 0.80 -13.30
C GLY A 108 16.86 0.95 -12.42
N ARG A 109 16.92 0.62 -11.13
CA ARG A 109 15.78 0.88 -10.23
C ARG A 109 15.64 2.36 -9.93
N LYS A 110 14.41 2.80 -9.69
CA LYS A 110 14.09 4.15 -9.21
C LYS A 110 13.46 4.09 -7.82
N TRP A 111 13.90 4.98 -6.94
CA TRP A 111 13.33 5.13 -5.60
C TRP A 111 12.73 6.53 -5.46
N GLU A 112 11.42 6.59 -5.31
CA GLU A 112 10.64 7.82 -5.38
C GLU A 112 9.69 7.91 -4.18
N GLY A 113 9.23 9.12 -3.84
CA GLY A 113 8.22 9.35 -2.81
C GLY A 113 6.91 9.85 -3.40
N SER A 114 5.82 9.74 -2.65
CA SER A 114 4.53 10.35 -3.02
C SER A 114 3.89 11.08 -1.86
N ALA A 115 3.58 12.36 -2.05
CA ALA A 115 2.73 13.13 -1.16
C ALA A 115 1.32 13.22 -1.75
N PHE A 116 0.31 12.80 -0.97
CA PHE A 116 -1.10 12.82 -1.39
C PHE A 116 -1.37 12.12 -2.75
N GLY A 117 -0.60 11.07 -3.06
CA GLY A 117 -0.71 10.35 -4.33
C GLY A 117 -0.26 11.16 -5.56
N GLY A 118 0.39 12.32 -5.37
CA GLY A 118 0.71 13.27 -6.43
C GLY A 118 -0.50 14.10 -6.92
N ALA A 119 -1.66 13.98 -6.26
CA ALA A 119 -2.86 14.71 -6.64
C ALA A 119 -2.76 16.19 -6.26
N ARG A 120 -3.26 17.07 -7.13
CA ARG A 120 -3.45 18.48 -6.81
C ARG A 120 -4.83 18.64 -6.18
N GLY A 121 -4.88 18.81 -4.85
CA GLY A 121 -6.11 18.76 -4.06
C GLY A 121 -7.37 19.32 -4.74
N ARG A 122 -7.41 20.62 -5.03
CA ARG A 122 -8.60 21.28 -5.61
C ARG A 122 -8.96 20.79 -7.02
N THR A 123 -7.99 20.36 -7.82
CA THR A 123 -8.20 20.01 -9.23
C THR A 123 -8.51 18.53 -9.41
N ASP A 124 -7.85 17.66 -8.63
CA ASP A 124 -7.86 16.22 -8.88
C ASP A 124 -8.80 15.47 -7.91
N VAL A 125 -9.10 16.00 -6.71
CA VAL A 125 -10.08 15.37 -5.79
C VAL A 125 -11.48 15.23 -6.40
N PRO A 126 -12.05 16.24 -7.10
CA PRO A 126 -13.35 16.09 -7.75
C PRO A 126 -13.39 14.90 -8.73
N LYS A 127 -12.32 14.67 -9.48
CA LYS A 127 -12.22 13.51 -10.40
C LYS A 127 -12.21 12.18 -9.66
N ILE A 128 -11.57 12.12 -8.50
CA ILE A 128 -11.57 10.92 -7.65
C ILE A 128 -12.99 10.65 -7.11
N VAL A 129 -13.74 11.71 -6.78
CA VAL A 129 -15.16 11.60 -6.43
C VAL A 129 -15.96 11.07 -7.62
N ASP A 130 -15.76 11.62 -8.82
CA ASP A 130 -16.43 11.13 -10.03
C ASP A 130 -16.17 9.63 -10.26
N TRP A 131 -14.92 9.17 -10.11
CA TRP A 131 -14.59 7.74 -10.21
C TRP A 131 -15.29 6.87 -9.17
N TYR A 132 -15.48 7.38 -7.95
CA TYR A 132 -16.30 6.69 -6.95
C TYR A 132 -17.78 6.65 -7.37
N MET A 133 -18.35 7.77 -7.81
CA MET A 133 -19.74 7.83 -8.26
C MET A 133 -20.01 6.95 -9.48
N GLU A 134 -19.02 6.77 -10.34
CA GLU A 134 -19.05 5.86 -11.50
C GLU A 134 -18.80 4.38 -11.13
N GLY A 135 -18.59 4.05 -9.86
CA GLY A 135 -18.34 2.69 -9.38
C GLY A 135 -16.95 2.15 -9.73
N LYS A 136 -16.01 3.00 -10.17
CA LYS A 136 -14.62 2.60 -10.47
C LYS A 136 -13.77 2.41 -9.23
N LEU A 137 -14.12 3.09 -8.14
CA LEU A 137 -13.45 2.99 -6.85
C LEU A 137 -14.39 2.44 -5.78
N ASN A 138 -13.90 1.48 -5.00
CA ASN A 138 -14.60 0.98 -3.84
C ASN A 138 -14.18 1.78 -2.61
N ILE A 139 -15.07 2.67 -2.15
CA ILE A 139 -14.88 3.47 -0.94
C ILE A 139 -15.69 2.90 0.22
N ASP A 140 -16.89 2.38 -0.05
CA ASP A 140 -17.81 1.91 1.00
C ASP A 140 -17.20 0.79 1.86
N ASP A 141 -16.56 -0.19 1.25
CA ASP A 141 -15.97 -1.30 2.01
C ASP A 141 -14.74 -0.88 2.83
N LEU A 142 -14.12 0.26 2.53
CA LEU A 142 -13.05 0.80 3.38
C LEU A 142 -13.58 1.29 4.73
N ILE A 143 -14.86 1.69 4.78
CA ILE A 143 -15.53 2.18 5.98
C ILE A 143 -16.01 0.97 6.78
N THR A 144 -15.20 0.53 7.74
CA THR A 144 -15.56 -0.63 8.58
C THR A 144 -16.36 -0.26 9.81
N HIS A 145 -16.33 1.02 10.22
CA HIS A 145 -17.04 1.50 11.40
C HIS A 145 -17.65 2.88 11.13
N LYS A 146 -18.87 3.08 11.64
CA LYS A 146 -19.52 4.38 11.75
C LYS A 146 -19.74 4.68 13.22
N LEU A 147 -19.32 5.85 13.67
CA LEU A 147 -19.31 6.23 15.09
C LEU A 147 -20.00 7.58 15.24
N LYS A 148 -20.60 7.82 16.41
CA LYS A 148 -21.00 9.17 16.80
C LYS A 148 -19.77 9.93 17.30
N LEU A 149 -19.83 11.26 17.27
CA LEU A 149 -18.75 12.10 17.83
C LEU A 149 -18.48 11.78 19.31
N GLU A 150 -19.53 11.46 20.07
CA GLU A 150 -19.44 11.08 21.49
C GLU A 150 -18.55 9.84 21.71
N ASP A 151 -18.48 8.94 20.73
CA ASP A 151 -17.73 7.68 20.78
C ASP A 151 -16.31 7.79 20.18
N ILE A 152 -15.80 9.01 19.97
CA ILE A 152 -14.52 9.24 19.29
C ILE A 152 -13.35 8.47 19.91
N ASN A 153 -13.35 8.29 21.23
CA ASN A 153 -12.31 7.55 21.95
C ASN A 153 -12.30 6.05 21.61
N GLU A 154 -13.47 5.45 21.35
CA GLU A 154 -13.54 4.06 20.89
C GLU A 154 -12.96 3.94 19.47
N GLY A 155 -13.14 4.96 18.62
CA GLY A 155 -12.47 5.04 17.32
C GLY A 155 -10.95 4.94 17.42
N PHE A 156 -10.34 5.63 18.38
CA PHE A 156 -8.90 5.50 18.65
C PHE A 156 -8.52 4.12 19.20
N ALA A 157 -9.37 3.51 20.03
CA ALA A 157 -9.13 2.17 20.56
C ALA A 157 -9.17 1.09 19.46
N LEU A 158 -10.16 1.14 18.58
CA LEU A 158 -10.28 0.29 17.38
C LEU A 158 -9.04 0.38 16.48
N MET A 159 -8.50 1.60 16.30
CA MET A 159 -7.28 1.82 15.53
C MET A 159 -6.07 1.12 16.16
N LYS A 160 -5.90 1.23 17.49
CA LYS A 160 -4.79 0.57 18.21
C LYS A 160 -4.89 -0.95 18.18
N ARG A 161 -6.10 -1.51 18.28
CA ARG A 161 -6.34 -2.95 18.17
C ARG A 161 -6.21 -3.49 16.74
N GLY A 162 -6.17 -2.60 15.73
CA GLY A 162 -6.11 -2.98 14.33
C GLY A 162 -7.43 -3.52 13.77
N GLU A 163 -8.54 -3.31 14.47
CA GLU A 163 -9.87 -3.78 14.08
C GLU A 163 -10.52 -2.85 13.03
N SER A 164 -10.13 -1.57 13.00
CA SER A 164 -10.62 -0.61 12.00
C SER A 164 -9.70 -0.51 10.77
N ILE A 165 -10.31 -0.27 9.60
CA ILE A 165 -9.62 0.17 8.37
C ILE A 165 -9.83 1.68 8.22
N ARG A 166 -11.10 2.10 8.18
CA ARG A 166 -11.54 3.49 8.33
C ARG A 166 -12.78 3.52 9.22
N SER A 167 -12.78 4.48 10.13
CA SER A 167 -13.96 4.85 10.91
C SER A 167 -14.44 6.22 10.43
N VAL A 168 -15.74 6.37 10.18
CA VAL A 168 -16.37 7.66 9.84
C VAL A 168 -17.16 8.14 11.05
N VAL A 169 -17.03 9.42 11.38
CA VAL A 169 -17.77 10.07 12.46
C VAL A 169 -18.95 10.81 11.86
N GLU A 170 -20.15 10.52 12.36
CA GLU A 170 -21.42 11.12 11.94
C GLU A 170 -21.97 12.02 13.08
N PHE A 171 -22.66 13.10 12.72
CA PHE A 171 -23.17 14.14 13.63
C PHE A 171 -24.71 14.18 13.60
#